data_AF-A0A523NCR9-F1
#
_entry.id   AF-A0A523NCR9-F1
#
_cell.length_a   1.000
_cell.length_b   1.000
_cell.length_c   1.000
_cell.angle_alpha   90.00
_cell.angle_beta   90.00
_cell.angle_gamma   90.00
#
_symmetry.space_group_name_H-M   'P 1'
#
loop_
_entity.id
_entity.type
_entity.pdbx_description
1 polymer ?
#
loop_
_entity_poly.entity_id
_entity_poly.type
_entity_poly.pdbx_seq_one_letter_code
_entity_poly.pdbx_strand_id
1 'polypeptide(L)'
;MTHLTMQQLLDVREPASSPGSQSARRHLEACQTCQAELERLHQRTAQLKALPTLRVPRDLWPEIRSEVVVYRRRRIAAWGGVGGLALAASVALFLVLGARTVAAPEEESSRAIGTAMAQSQMLETALGRYRPERRVTDGRTATVVAGLETRIAEVDRQLQVAGMMRQRVRDEALLSLWRQRVGLMDALVNVHLTHATNAGL
;
A
#
# COMPACT_ATOMS: atom_id res chain seq x y z
N MET A 1 7.00 11.64 43.66
CA MET A 1 7.16 10.24 43.20
C MET A 1 6.67 10.17 41.76
N THR A 2 7.40 9.52 40.87
CA THR A 2 7.03 9.39 39.45
C THR A 2 6.08 8.21 39.27
N HIS A 3 4.94 8.44 38.62
CA HIS A 3 3.97 7.40 38.27
C HIS A 3 4.34 6.71 36.96
N LEU A 4 3.77 5.53 36.71
CA LEU A 4 3.96 4.82 35.45
C LEU A 4 3.32 5.57 34.28
N THR A 5 3.97 5.50 33.13
CA THR A 5 3.41 6.02 31.87
C THR A 5 2.33 5.09 31.32
N MET A 6 1.48 5.60 30.43
CA MET A 6 0.46 4.79 29.74
C MET A 6 1.06 3.58 29.03
N GLN A 7 2.21 3.76 28.36
CA GLN A 7 2.90 2.68 27.66
C GLN A 7 3.35 1.58 28.63
N GLN A 8 3.92 1.96 29.78
CA GLN A 8 4.33 1.00 30.80
C GLN A 8 3.15 0.21 31.39
N LEU A 9 1.98 0.84 31.54
CA LEU A 9 0.76 0.14 31.97
C LEU A 9 0.27 -0.87 30.91
N LEU A 10 0.36 -0.54 29.62
CA LEU A 10 0.03 -1.45 28.53
C LEU A 10 1.01 -2.64 28.46
N ASP A 11 2.31 -2.39 28.62
CA ASP A 11 3.34 -3.43 28.62
C ASP A 11 3.17 -4.42 29.78
N VAL A 12 2.68 -3.97 30.95
CA VAL A 12 2.35 -4.87 32.07
C VAL A 12 1.15 -5.76 31.74
N ARG A 13 0.13 -5.22 31.04
CA ARG A 13 -1.08 -5.95 30.64
C ARG A 13 -0.81 -6.99 29.55
N GLU A 14 0.13 -6.71 28.65
CA GLU A 14 0.46 -7.55 27.49
C GLU A 14 1.90 -8.09 27.62
N PRO A 15 2.13 -9.10 28.49
CA PRO A 15 3.48 -9.54 28.88
C PRO A 15 4.33 -10.09 27.73
N ALA A 16 3.73 -10.38 26.57
CA ALA A 16 4.44 -10.82 25.37
C ALA A 16 5.26 -9.69 24.70
N SER A 17 5.11 -8.43 25.12
CA SER A 17 5.60 -7.27 24.38
C SER A 17 6.92 -6.68 24.90
N SER A 18 7.38 -7.00 26.12
CA SER A 18 8.66 -6.47 26.64
C SER A 18 9.23 -7.15 27.90
N PRO A 19 10.55 -7.48 27.94
CA PRO A 19 11.24 -8.00 29.13
C PRO A 19 11.49 -6.96 30.25
N GLY A 20 10.93 -5.75 30.15
CA GLY A 20 11.12 -4.65 31.10
C GLY A 20 10.02 -4.45 32.17
N SER A 21 8.99 -5.31 32.21
CA SER A 21 7.78 -5.07 33.03
C SER A 21 7.94 -5.34 34.55
N GLN A 22 9.05 -5.91 35.02
CA GLN A 22 9.17 -6.32 36.42
C GLN A 22 9.29 -5.14 37.41
N SER A 23 9.98 -4.05 37.04
CA SER A 23 10.02 -2.82 37.86
C SER A 23 8.67 -2.12 37.91
N ALA A 24 7.95 -2.11 36.78
CA ALA A 24 6.60 -1.56 36.68
C ALA A 24 5.59 -2.34 37.55
N ARG A 25 5.68 -3.68 37.58
CA ARG A 25 4.86 -4.52 38.48
C ARG A 25 5.11 -4.22 39.96
N ARG A 26 6.38 -4.10 40.38
CA ARG A 26 6.72 -3.71 41.77
C ARG A 26 6.17 -2.33 42.14
N HIS A 27 6.21 -1.38 41.21
CA HIS A 27 5.62 -0.06 41.44
C HIS A 27 4.09 -0.14 41.55
N LEU A 28 3.44 -0.95 40.71
CA LEU A 28 1.99 -1.17 40.77
C LEU A 28 1.57 -1.76 42.11
N GLU A 29 2.33 -2.68 42.68
CA GLU A 29 2.05 -3.26 44.01
C GLU A 29 2.07 -2.19 45.12
N ALA A 30 2.91 -1.16 44.98
CA ALA A 30 3.12 -0.12 46.00
C ALA A 30 2.33 1.18 45.76
N CYS A 31 1.77 1.42 44.57
CA CYS A 31 1.17 2.71 44.20
C CYS A 31 -0.31 2.61 43.83
N GLN A 32 -1.18 3.11 44.72
CA GLN A 32 -2.63 3.09 44.52
C GLN A 32 -3.11 3.91 43.31
N THR A 33 -2.44 5.01 42.97
CA THR A 33 -2.77 5.82 41.79
C THR A 33 -2.57 5.01 40.50
N CYS A 34 -1.45 4.30 40.39
CA CYS A 34 -1.16 3.47 39.22
C CYS A 34 -2.09 2.26 39.12
N GLN A 35 -2.50 1.67 40.25
CA GLN A 35 -3.52 0.62 40.29
C GLN A 35 -4.87 1.13 39.76
N ALA A 36 -5.30 2.32 40.18
CA ALA A 36 -6.54 2.93 39.71
C ALA A 36 -6.51 3.23 38.20
N GLU A 37 -5.37 3.67 37.65
CA GLU A 37 -5.21 3.84 36.20
C GLU A 37 -5.28 2.52 35.45
N LEU A 38 -4.63 1.47 35.95
CA LEU A 38 -4.72 0.14 35.34
C LEU A 38 -6.16 -0.40 35.32
N GLU A 39 -6.89 -0.19 36.41
CA GLU A 39 -8.30 -0.57 36.50
C GLU A 39 -9.17 0.24 35.52
N ARG A 40 -8.94 1.55 35.38
CA ARG A 40 -9.60 2.37 34.35
C ARG A 40 -9.34 1.85 32.94
N LEU A 41 -8.13 1.38 32.65
CA LEU A 41 -7.81 0.75 31.36
C LEU A 41 -8.54 -0.58 31.15
N HIS A 42 -8.64 -1.41 32.19
CA HIS A 42 -9.41 -2.65 32.15
C HIS A 42 -10.90 -2.38 31.88
N GLN A 43 -11.50 -1.41 32.56
CA GLN A 43 -12.89 -1.02 32.37
C GLN A 43 -13.18 -0.52 30.96
N ARG A 44 -12.33 0.36 30.40
CA ARG A 44 -12.47 0.80 29.00
C ARG A 44 -12.39 -0.37 28.02
N THR A 45 -11.45 -1.28 28.25
CA THR A 45 -11.30 -2.48 27.41
C THR A 45 -12.53 -3.37 27.51
N ALA A 46 -13.09 -3.55 28.70
CA ALA A 46 -14.32 -4.30 28.92
C ALA A 46 -15.52 -3.64 28.21
N GLN A 47 -15.65 -2.32 28.28
CA GLN A 47 -16.69 -1.56 27.57
C GLN A 47 -16.58 -1.73 26.05
N LEU A 48 -15.36 -1.65 25.51
CA LEU A 48 -15.12 -1.89 24.07
C LEU A 48 -15.47 -3.32 23.66
N LYS A 49 -15.14 -4.31 24.49
CA LYS A 49 -15.49 -5.72 24.25
C LYS A 49 -16.99 -5.99 24.40
N ALA A 50 -17.67 -5.21 25.24
CA ALA A 50 -19.11 -5.28 25.47
C ALA A 50 -19.93 -4.50 24.43
N LEU A 51 -19.27 -3.83 23.47
CA LEU A 51 -19.98 -3.17 22.37
C LEU A 51 -20.89 -4.20 21.66
N PRO A 52 -22.12 -3.80 21.29
CA PRO A 52 -23.02 -4.69 20.59
C PRO A 52 -22.38 -5.12 19.28
N THR A 53 -22.55 -6.40 18.94
CA THR A 53 -22.16 -6.89 17.62
C THR A 53 -23.10 -6.25 16.59
N LEU A 54 -22.58 -5.28 15.85
CA LEU A 54 -23.30 -4.68 14.73
C LEU A 54 -23.44 -5.74 13.64
N ARG A 55 -24.64 -6.29 13.49
CA ARG A 55 -24.98 -7.09 12.31
C ARG A 55 -25.17 -6.13 11.15
N VAL A 56 -24.21 -6.14 10.22
CA VAL A 56 -24.32 -5.43 8.95
C VAL A 56 -25.50 -6.05 8.17
N PRO A 57 -26.49 -5.25 7.73
CA PRO A 57 -27.49 -5.68 6.77
C PRO A 57 -26.89 -6.42 5.57
N ARG A 58 -27.56 -7.49 5.10
CA ARG A 58 -27.00 -8.39 4.06
C ARG A 58 -26.80 -7.69 2.70
N ASP A 59 -27.51 -6.60 2.49
CA ASP A 59 -27.61 -5.79 1.29
C ASP A 59 -26.59 -4.63 1.21
N LEU A 60 -26.00 -4.22 2.33
CA LEU A 60 -24.98 -3.16 2.35
C LEU A 60 -23.75 -3.50 1.50
N TRP A 61 -23.30 -4.76 1.51
CA TRP A 61 -22.14 -5.16 0.71
C TRP A 61 -22.41 -5.13 -0.81
N PRO A 62 -23.54 -5.68 -1.30
CA PRO A 62 -23.99 -5.44 -2.66
C PRO A 62 -24.11 -3.97 -3.04
N GLU A 63 -24.66 -3.13 -2.16
CA GLU A 63 -24.83 -1.69 -2.39
C GLU A 63 -23.49 -0.97 -2.53
N ILE A 64 -22.59 -1.13 -1.54
CA ILE A 64 -21.22 -0.60 -1.59
C ILE A 64 -20.49 -1.10 -2.84
N ARG A 65 -20.63 -2.39 -3.20
CA ARG A 65 -20.03 -2.93 -4.42
C ARG A 65 -20.57 -2.23 -5.66
N SER A 66 -21.87 -1.98 -5.73
CA SER A 66 -22.49 -1.28 -6.86
C SER A 66 -21.98 0.15 -6.99
N GLU A 67 -21.84 0.87 -5.87
CA GLU A 67 -21.28 2.22 -5.84
C GLU A 67 -19.81 2.23 -6.28
N VAL A 68 -18.99 1.31 -5.76
CA VAL A 68 -17.58 1.17 -6.15
C VAL A 68 -17.43 0.82 -7.62
N VAL A 69 -18.28 -0.05 -8.16
CA VAL A 69 -18.28 -0.41 -9.59
C VAL A 69 -18.68 0.78 -10.45
N VAL A 70 -19.71 1.53 -10.07
CA VAL A 70 -20.14 2.76 -10.77
C VAL A 70 -19.03 3.80 -10.73
N TYR A 71 -18.42 4.02 -9.58
CA TYR A 71 -17.29 4.94 -9.42
C TYR A 71 -16.10 4.53 -10.30
N ARG A 72 -15.71 3.24 -10.30
CA ARG A 72 -14.65 2.71 -11.19
C ARG A 72 -15.01 2.88 -12.66
N ARG A 73 -16.23 2.57 -13.07
CA ARG A 73 -16.69 2.72 -14.47
C ARG A 73 -16.66 4.18 -14.90
N ARG A 74 -17.15 5.11 -14.08
CA ARG A 74 -17.10 6.55 -14.35
C ARG A 74 -15.67 7.06 -14.45
N ARG A 75 -14.77 6.58 -13.58
CA ARG A 75 -13.35 6.93 -13.63
C ARG A 75 -12.67 6.40 -14.90
N ILE A 76 -12.92 5.15 -15.28
CA ILE A 76 -12.40 4.57 -16.54
C ILE A 76 -12.98 5.31 -17.75
N ALA A 77 -14.27 5.63 -17.76
CA ALA A 77 -14.91 6.38 -18.84
C ALA A 77 -14.37 7.82 -18.96
N ALA A 78 -14.19 8.51 -17.84
CA ALA A 78 -13.63 9.86 -17.80
C ALA A 78 -12.17 9.91 -18.29
N TRP A 79 -11.42 8.82 -18.13
CA TRP A 79 -10.02 8.73 -18.57
C TRP A 79 -9.88 8.11 -19.97
N GLY A 80 -10.86 7.31 -20.40
CA GLY A 80 -10.95 6.71 -21.73
C GLY A 80 -11.28 7.73 -22.83
N GLY A 81 -11.99 8.82 -22.51
CA GLY A 81 -12.27 9.90 -23.47
C GLY A 81 -11.04 10.69 -23.91
N VAL A 82 -10.04 10.84 -23.03
CA VAL A 82 -8.79 11.55 -23.35
C VAL A 82 -7.72 10.59 -23.88
N GLY A 83 -7.63 9.36 -23.32
CA GLY A 83 -6.65 8.36 -23.78
C GLY A 83 -6.99 7.70 -25.12
N GLY A 84 -8.27 7.44 -25.41
CA GLY A 84 -8.69 6.74 -26.63
C GLY A 84 -8.56 7.56 -27.91
N LEU A 85 -8.85 8.87 -27.85
CA LEU A 85 -8.66 9.78 -28.99
C LEU A 85 -7.19 10.14 -29.21
N ALA A 86 -6.39 10.27 -28.13
CA ALA A 86 -4.95 10.48 -28.25
C ALA A 86 -4.23 9.28 -28.89
N LEU A 87 -4.67 8.04 -28.63
CA LEU A 87 -4.10 6.82 -29.22
C LEU A 87 -4.34 6.73 -30.73
N ALA A 88 -5.53 7.09 -31.22
CA ALA A 88 -5.81 7.10 -32.66
C ALA A 88 -5.02 8.19 -33.40
N ALA A 89 -4.90 9.39 -32.81
CA ALA A 89 -4.13 10.49 -33.39
C ALA A 89 -2.61 10.24 -33.36
N SER A 90 -2.08 9.61 -32.31
CA SER A 90 -0.65 9.30 -32.20
C SER A 90 -0.23 8.12 -33.09
N VAL A 91 -1.09 7.12 -33.33
CA VAL A 91 -0.82 6.07 -34.34
C VAL A 91 -0.80 6.65 -35.75
N ALA A 92 -1.74 7.55 -36.09
CA ALA A 92 -1.74 8.22 -37.39
C ALA A 92 -0.52 9.14 -37.57
N LEU A 93 -0.14 9.90 -36.54
CA LEU A 93 1.03 10.79 -36.58
C LEU A 93 2.36 10.00 -36.62
N PHE A 94 2.45 8.87 -35.92
CA PHE A 94 3.62 7.98 -35.92
C PHE A 94 3.77 7.22 -37.25
N LEU A 95 2.68 6.87 -37.93
CA LEU A 95 2.75 6.28 -39.28
C LEU A 95 3.20 7.30 -40.33
N VAL A 96 2.90 8.59 -40.15
CA VAL A 96 3.29 9.67 -41.08
C VAL A 96 4.70 10.22 -40.79
N LEU A 97 5.13 10.28 -39.53
CA LEU A 97 6.45 10.84 -39.14
C LEU A 97 7.50 9.79 -38.74
N GLY A 98 7.12 8.55 -38.44
CA GLY A 98 8.00 7.52 -37.84
C GLY A 98 8.96 6.81 -38.80
N ALA A 99 9.06 7.22 -40.07
CA ALA A 99 9.99 6.62 -41.02
C ALA A 99 11.47 7.00 -40.79
N ARG A 100 11.81 7.66 -39.66
CA ARG A 100 13.19 7.96 -39.28
C ARG A 100 13.41 7.89 -37.75
N THR A 101 13.57 6.69 -37.23
CA THR A 101 14.22 6.47 -35.93
C THR A 101 15.39 5.52 -36.11
N VAL A 102 16.60 6.00 -35.79
CA VAL A 102 17.79 5.16 -35.65
C VAL A 102 17.49 4.13 -34.57
N ALA A 103 17.42 2.86 -34.95
CA ALA A 103 17.16 1.76 -34.03
C ALA A 103 18.30 1.69 -33.01
N ALA A 104 17.99 1.87 -31.73
CA ALA A 104 18.89 1.44 -30.66
C ALA A 104 19.04 -0.10 -30.76
N PRO A 105 20.23 -0.66 -30.53
CA PRO A 105 20.44 -2.10 -30.63
C PRO A 105 19.51 -2.84 -29.67
N GLU A 106 18.85 -3.90 -30.16
CA GLU A 106 17.87 -4.74 -29.44
C GLU A 106 18.40 -5.25 -28.07
N GLU A 107 19.72 -5.40 -27.97
CA GLU A 107 20.43 -5.78 -26.73
C GLU A 107 20.36 -4.73 -25.62
N GLU A 108 20.36 -3.44 -25.95
CA GLU A 108 20.31 -2.38 -24.95
C GLU A 108 18.92 -2.27 -24.31
N SER A 109 17.87 -2.40 -25.13
CA SER A 109 16.48 -2.44 -24.66
C SER A 109 16.24 -3.65 -23.75
N SER A 110 16.74 -4.83 -24.15
CA SER A 110 16.63 -6.05 -23.35
C SER A 110 17.35 -5.92 -22.00
N ARG A 111 18.56 -5.34 -21.97
CA ARG A 111 19.29 -5.05 -20.73
C ARG A 111 18.53 -4.06 -19.84
N ALA A 112 17.99 -2.98 -20.40
CA ALA A 112 17.24 -1.99 -19.64
C ALA A 112 15.97 -2.57 -19.01
N ILE A 113 15.24 -3.43 -19.75
CA ILE A 113 14.07 -4.15 -19.24
C ILE A 113 14.48 -5.08 -18.09
N GLY A 114 15.55 -5.87 -18.27
CA GLY A 114 16.07 -6.76 -17.23
C GLY A 114 16.45 -6.03 -15.94
N THR A 115 17.08 -4.85 -16.05
CA THR A 115 17.42 -4.00 -14.90
C THR A 115 16.17 -3.52 -14.17
N ALA A 116 15.15 -3.05 -14.90
CA ALA A 116 13.90 -2.57 -14.29
C ALA A 116 13.12 -3.70 -13.60
N MET A 117 13.10 -4.91 -14.19
CA MET A 117 12.54 -6.11 -13.57
C MET A 117 13.26 -6.46 -12.26
N ALA A 118 14.59 -6.47 -12.27
CA ALA A 118 15.39 -6.77 -11.08
C ALA A 118 15.15 -5.76 -9.95
N GLN A 119 15.10 -4.46 -10.27
CA GLN A 119 14.78 -3.40 -9.30
C GLN A 119 13.39 -3.59 -8.70
N SER A 120 12.40 -3.87 -9.55
CA SER A 120 11.03 -4.13 -9.16
C SER A 120 10.92 -5.32 -8.19
N GLN A 121 11.65 -6.41 -8.46
CA GLN A 121 11.64 -7.61 -7.62
C GLN A 121 12.37 -7.40 -6.28
N MET A 122 13.41 -6.55 -6.27
CA MET A 122 14.07 -6.10 -5.04
C MET A 122 13.12 -5.30 -4.14
N LEU A 123 12.34 -4.36 -4.69
CA LEU A 123 11.35 -3.59 -3.95
C LEU A 123 10.24 -4.49 -3.38
N GLU A 124 9.80 -5.48 -4.17
CA GLU A 124 8.80 -6.46 -3.72
C GLU A 124 9.31 -7.32 -2.55
N THR A 125 10.57 -7.75 -2.63
CA THR A 125 11.24 -8.44 -1.52
C THR A 125 11.35 -7.55 -0.28
N ALA A 126 11.65 -6.26 -0.45
CA ALA A 126 11.72 -5.30 0.65
C ALA A 126 10.35 -5.11 1.32
N LEU A 127 9.29 -4.97 0.53
CA LEU A 127 7.91 -4.90 1.02
C LEU A 127 7.50 -6.18 1.73
N GLY A 128 7.89 -7.37 1.27
CA GLY A 128 7.54 -8.64 1.93
C GLY A 128 8.28 -8.90 3.24
N ARG A 129 9.48 -8.33 3.42
CA ARG A 129 10.20 -8.36 4.71
C ARG A 129 9.57 -7.41 5.72
N TYR A 130 9.09 -6.26 5.23
CA TYR A 130 8.23 -5.38 6.02
C TYR A 130 6.87 -6.09 6.20
N ARG A 131 6.30 -6.14 7.40
CA ARG A 131 4.96 -6.73 7.60
C ARG A 131 3.95 -5.60 7.83
N PRO A 132 3.50 -4.90 6.78
CA PRO A 132 2.65 -3.72 6.92
C PRO A 132 1.28 -4.08 7.51
N GLU A 133 0.79 -5.31 7.28
CA GLU A 133 -0.53 -5.75 7.75
C GLU A 133 -0.59 -5.97 9.27
N ARG A 134 0.58 -6.00 9.95
CA ARG A 134 0.67 -6.15 11.40
C ARG A 134 0.50 -4.84 12.18
N ARG A 135 0.42 -3.69 11.51
CA ARG A 135 0.25 -2.38 12.19
C ARG A 135 -1.05 -1.71 11.75
N VAL A 136 -1.79 -1.20 12.73
CA VAL A 136 -2.97 -0.37 12.49
C VAL A 136 -2.52 0.90 11.76
N THR A 137 -2.92 1.05 10.50
CA THR A 137 -2.71 2.29 9.73
C THR A 137 -3.85 3.27 10.01
N ASP A 138 -3.55 4.57 10.05
CA ASP A 138 -4.61 5.57 10.04
C ASP A 138 -5.36 5.53 8.69
N GLY A 139 -6.65 5.92 8.70
CA GLY A 139 -7.50 5.80 7.50
C GLY A 139 -7.02 6.61 6.29
N ARG A 140 -6.28 7.70 6.51
CA ARG A 140 -5.74 8.53 5.41
C ARG A 140 -4.59 7.82 4.72
N THR A 141 -3.65 7.26 5.48
CA THR A 141 -2.55 6.45 4.95
C THR A 141 -3.07 5.19 4.25
N ALA A 142 -4.06 4.51 4.83
CA ALA A 142 -4.70 3.35 4.21
C ALA A 142 -5.29 3.67 2.82
N THR A 143 -5.87 4.86 2.66
CA THR A 143 -6.41 5.31 1.36
C THR A 143 -5.30 5.54 0.33
N VAL A 144 -4.16 6.09 0.74
CA VAL A 144 -3.00 6.29 -0.15
C VAL A 144 -2.40 4.94 -0.58
N VAL A 145 -2.20 4.03 0.37
CA VAL A 145 -1.69 2.66 0.12
C VAL A 145 -2.60 1.92 -0.86
N ALA A 146 -3.91 1.87 -0.59
CA ALA A 146 -4.87 1.22 -1.48
C ALA A 146 -4.90 1.84 -2.90
N GLY A 147 -4.68 3.16 -2.99
CA GLY A 147 -4.56 3.86 -4.27
C GLY A 147 -3.30 3.46 -5.06
N LEU A 148 -2.16 3.25 -4.38
CA LEU A 148 -0.92 2.80 -4.99
C LEU A 148 -1.02 1.33 -5.45
N GLU A 149 -1.50 0.44 -4.59
CA GLU A 149 -1.71 -0.98 -4.92
C GLU A 149 -2.64 -1.16 -6.12
N THR A 150 -3.72 -0.38 -6.19
CA THR A 150 -4.64 -0.40 -7.35
C THR A 150 -3.93 0.00 -8.64
N ARG A 151 -3.02 0.97 -8.60
CA ARG A 151 -2.24 1.39 -9.78
C ARG A 151 -1.20 0.35 -10.18
N ILE A 152 -0.55 -0.29 -9.21
CA ILE A 152 0.41 -1.38 -9.45
C ILE A 152 -0.31 -2.54 -10.15
N ALA A 153 -1.47 -2.97 -9.63
CA ALA A 153 -2.27 -4.04 -10.24
C ALA A 153 -2.68 -3.72 -11.69
N GLU A 154 -2.97 -2.45 -12.00
CA GLU A 154 -3.28 -2.02 -13.35
C GLU A 154 -2.04 -2.08 -14.29
N VAL A 155 -0.86 -1.66 -13.80
CA VAL A 155 0.40 -1.80 -14.56
C VAL A 155 0.74 -3.27 -14.77
N ASP A 156 0.55 -4.14 -13.77
CA ASP A 156 0.78 -5.57 -13.88
C ASP A 156 -0.13 -6.20 -14.96
N ARG A 157 -1.39 -5.78 -15.02
CA ARG A 157 -2.31 -6.17 -16.10
C ARG A 157 -1.82 -5.69 -17.47
N GLN A 158 -1.32 -4.46 -17.57
CA GLN A 158 -0.77 -3.93 -18.82
C GLN A 158 0.51 -4.66 -19.25
N LEU A 159 1.37 -5.04 -18.31
CA LEU A 159 2.56 -5.86 -18.56
C LEU A 159 2.18 -7.24 -19.15
N GLN A 160 1.13 -7.86 -18.62
CA GLN A 160 0.60 -9.12 -19.18
C GLN A 160 0.11 -8.95 -20.64
N VAL A 161 -0.60 -7.85 -20.93
CA VAL A 161 -1.07 -7.54 -22.28
C VAL A 161 0.11 -7.26 -23.22
N ALA A 162 1.09 -6.47 -22.77
CA ALA A 162 2.27 -6.11 -23.55
C ALA A 162 3.10 -7.35 -23.94
N GLY A 163 3.16 -8.36 -23.07
CA GLY A 163 3.83 -9.64 -23.36
C GLY A 163 3.29 -10.36 -24.61
N MET A 164 2.05 -10.07 -25.03
CA MET A 164 1.40 -10.68 -26.21
C MET A 164 1.60 -9.88 -27.52
N MET A 165 2.29 -8.72 -27.48
CA MET A 165 2.47 -7.84 -28.65
C MET A 165 3.62 -8.27 -29.58
N ARG A 166 3.64 -7.71 -30.81
CA ARG A 166 4.76 -7.87 -31.76
C ARG A 166 6.07 -7.33 -31.18
N GLN A 167 7.17 -8.06 -31.39
CA GLN A 167 8.50 -7.87 -30.77
C GLN A 167 8.94 -6.40 -30.62
N ARG A 168 8.99 -5.62 -31.72
CA ARG A 168 9.43 -4.20 -31.65
C ARG A 168 8.53 -3.30 -30.80
N VAL A 169 7.21 -3.48 -30.88
CA VAL A 169 6.24 -2.66 -30.12
C VAL A 169 6.23 -3.08 -28.65
N ARG A 170 6.52 -4.36 -28.40
CA ARG A 170 6.58 -4.94 -27.06
C ARG A 170 7.71 -4.34 -26.23
N ASP A 171 8.92 -4.21 -26.76
CA ASP A 171 10.09 -3.87 -25.92
C ASP A 171 10.04 -2.43 -25.39
N GLU A 172 9.61 -1.47 -26.22
CA GLU A 172 9.42 -0.08 -25.79
C GLU A 172 8.28 0.03 -24.76
N ALA A 173 7.15 -0.65 -25.01
CA ALA A 173 6.03 -0.70 -24.08
C ALA A 173 6.43 -1.33 -22.73
N LEU A 174 7.13 -2.47 -22.76
CA LEU A 174 7.59 -3.18 -21.57
C LEU A 174 8.52 -2.32 -20.73
N LEU A 175 9.51 -1.65 -21.35
CA LEU A 175 10.43 -0.80 -20.60
C LEU A 175 9.70 0.33 -19.88
N SER A 176 8.73 0.97 -20.55
CA SER A 176 7.94 2.05 -19.95
C SER A 176 7.11 1.56 -18.75
N LEU A 177 6.45 0.40 -18.89
CA LEU A 177 5.59 -0.19 -17.86
C LEU A 177 6.41 -0.67 -16.65
N TRP A 178 7.57 -1.30 -16.88
CA TRP A 178 8.46 -1.70 -15.80
C TRP A 178 9.00 -0.51 -15.00
N ARG A 179 9.39 0.58 -15.68
CA ARG A 179 9.78 1.83 -15.00
C ARG A 179 8.63 2.40 -14.17
N GLN A 180 7.42 2.36 -14.69
CA GLN A 180 6.23 2.81 -13.97
C GLN A 180 5.95 1.94 -12.74
N ARG A 181 6.06 0.60 -12.85
CA ARG A 181 5.93 -0.31 -11.71
C ARG A 181 6.96 0.00 -10.63
N VAL A 182 8.24 0.17 -11.01
CA VAL A 182 9.32 0.54 -10.07
C VAL A 182 8.97 1.83 -9.32
N GLY A 183 8.55 2.89 -10.03
CA GLY A 183 8.19 4.16 -9.38
C GLY A 183 7.00 4.05 -8.41
N LEU A 184 5.99 3.24 -8.74
CA LEU A 184 4.85 2.99 -7.85
C LEU A 184 5.24 2.15 -6.62
N MET A 185 6.07 1.13 -6.82
CA MET A 185 6.59 0.28 -5.75
C MET A 185 7.48 1.07 -4.79
N ASP A 186 8.33 1.95 -5.32
CA ASP A 186 9.17 2.85 -4.52
C ASP A 186 8.31 3.82 -3.69
N ALA A 187 7.27 4.41 -4.28
CA ALA A 187 6.31 5.24 -3.54
C ALA A 187 5.62 4.45 -2.42
N LEU A 188 5.24 3.20 -2.66
CA LEU A 188 4.62 2.33 -1.66
C LEU A 188 5.58 2.01 -0.50
N VAL A 189 6.83 1.67 -0.82
CA VAL A 189 7.90 1.48 0.18
C VAL A 189 8.09 2.75 1.01
N ASN A 190 8.17 3.92 0.37
CA ASN A 190 8.37 5.20 1.07
C ASN A 190 7.24 5.51 2.04
N VAL A 191 5.97 5.30 1.66
CA VAL A 191 4.81 5.49 2.56
C VAL A 191 4.94 4.60 3.80
N HIS A 192 5.35 3.35 3.63
CA HIS A 192 5.57 2.42 4.74
C HIS A 192 6.75 2.82 5.63
N LEU A 193 7.86 3.30 5.05
CA LEU A 193 9.03 3.77 5.80
C LEU A 193 8.74 5.04 6.59
N THR A 194 8.14 6.07 5.97
CA THR A 194 7.82 7.33 6.65
C THR A 194 6.88 7.11 7.84
N HIS A 195 5.90 6.22 7.70
CA HIS A 195 5.05 5.86 8.83
C HIS A 195 5.83 5.11 9.93
N ALA A 196 6.75 4.20 9.58
CA ALA A 196 7.57 3.50 10.56
C ALA A 196 8.38 4.47 11.44
N THR A 197 8.88 5.56 10.86
CA THR A 197 9.61 6.60 11.59
C THR A 197 8.70 7.39 12.53
N ASN A 198 7.49 7.73 12.10
CA ASN A 198 6.54 8.53 12.90
C ASN A 198 5.86 7.73 14.03
N ALA A 199 5.69 6.41 13.86
CA ALA A 199 5.10 5.54 14.90
C ALA A 199 6.13 5.01 15.92
N GLY A 200 7.41 5.37 15.77
CA GLY A 200 8.52 5.01 16.68
C GLY A 200 9.00 6.14 17.58
N LEU A 201 8.27 7.26 17.62
CA LEU A 201 8.40 8.39 18.55
C LEU A 201 7.17 8.43 19.46
#